data_AF-S8FF93-F1
#
_entry.id   AF-S8FF93-F1
#
_cell.length_a   1.000
_cell.length_b   1.000
_cell.length_c   1.000
_cell.angle_alpha   90.00
_cell.angle_beta   90.00
_cell.angle_gamma   90.00
#
_symmetry.space_group_name_H-M   'P 1'
#
loop_
_entity.id
_entity.type
_entity.pdbx_description
1 polymer ?
#
loop_
_entity_poly.entity_id
_entity_poly.type
_entity_poly.pdbx_seq_one_letter_code
_entity_poly.pdbx_strand_id
1 'polypeptide(L)'
;MSVAHVPRSLRTSLNYSRALDDRAPYIYVHDPPAGIAKENLATEAYPVQINDARGHESRFTLDTTGFQFTTHVTPETWADFGRS
;
A
#
# COMPACT_ATOMS: atom_id res chain seq x y z
N MET A 1 -27.50 17.72 -4.87
CA MET A 1 -27.75 16.34 -5.30
C MET A 1 -26.45 15.56 -5.17
N SER A 2 -26.41 14.47 -4.43
CA SER A 2 -25.21 13.64 -4.28
C SER A 2 -25.10 12.70 -5.49
N VAL A 3 -23.98 12.71 -6.19
CA VAL A 3 -23.69 11.70 -7.21
C VAL A 3 -23.45 10.39 -6.46
N ALA A 4 -24.25 9.36 -6.75
CA ALA A 4 -24.01 8.03 -6.22
C ALA A 4 -22.62 7.56 -6.67
N HIS A 5 -21.78 7.13 -5.72
CA HIS A 5 -20.45 6.61 -6.01
C HIS A 5 -20.57 5.30 -6.80
N VAL A 6 -20.09 5.29 -8.04
CA VAL A 6 -20.09 4.09 -8.90
C VAL A 6 -18.78 3.32 -8.64
N PRO A 7 -18.84 2.07 -8.13
CA PRO A 7 -17.65 1.25 -7.94
C PRO A 7 -16.92 1.08 -9.27
N ARG A 8 -15.58 1.17 -9.21
CA ARG A 8 -14.70 1.04 -10.38
C ARG A 8 -13.61 0.02 -10.14
N SER A 9 -13.21 -0.64 -11.21
CA SER A 9 -12.07 -1.55 -11.23
C SER A 9 -10.97 -0.97 -12.11
N LEU A 10 -9.72 -1.12 -11.68
CA LEU A 10 -8.54 -0.68 -12.42
C LEU A 10 -7.58 -1.86 -12.59
N ARG A 11 -7.05 -2.02 -13.80
CA ARG A 11 -5.91 -2.91 -14.05
C ARG A 11 -4.61 -2.13 -13.93
N THR A 12 -3.71 -2.64 -13.11
CA THR A 12 -2.39 -2.03 -12.85
C THR A 12 -1.40 -3.13 -12.46
N SER A 13 -0.16 -2.77 -12.13
CA SER A 13 0.85 -3.68 -11.58
C SER A 13 1.09 -3.44 -10.09
N LEU A 14 1.24 -4.51 -9.32
CA LEU A 14 1.87 -4.47 -7.99
C LEU A 14 3.33 -4.87 -8.10
N ASN A 15 4.19 -4.10 -7.43
CA ASN A 15 5.63 -4.34 -7.40
C ASN A 15 6.00 -5.10 -6.14
N TYR A 16 6.72 -6.21 -6.31
CA TYR A 16 7.27 -7.01 -5.23
C TYR A 16 8.79 -7.00 -5.31
N SER A 17 9.45 -6.96 -4.15
CA SER A 17 10.91 -7.00 -4.07
C SER A 17 11.38 -8.41 -3.77
N ARG A 18 12.39 -8.88 -4.51
CA ARG A 18 13.09 -10.14 -4.20
C ARG A 18 14.59 -9.92 -4.08
N ALA A 19 15.24 -10.74 -3.25
CA ALA A 19 16.69 -10.77 -3.18
C ALA A 19 17.26 -11.28 -4.52
N LEU A 20 18.34 -10.64 -4.98
CA LEU A 20 19.11 -11.04 -6.17
C LEU A 20 20.11 -12.16 -5.86
N ASP A 21 20.41 -12.39 -4.58
CA ASP A 21 21.35 -13.38 -4.09
C ASP A 21 20.84 -14.01 -2.78
N ASP A 22 21.60 -14.97 -2.24
CA ASP A 22 21.23 -15.70 -1.01
C ASP A 22 21.45 -14.89 0.29
N ARG A 23 21.85 -13.62 0.18
CA ARG A 23 22.03 -12.75 1.34
C ARG A 23 20.70 -12.11 1.73
N ALA A 24 20.61 -11.66 2.99
CA ALA A 24 19.47 -10.86 3.42
C ALA A 24 19.31 -9.61 2.52
N PRO A 25 18.08 -9.22 2.14
CA PRO A 25 17.83 -8.01 1.38
C PRO A 25 18.41 -6.76 2.03
N TYR A 26 19.05 -5.90 1.25
CA TYR A 26 19.57 -4.62 1.70
C TYR A 26 19.48 -3.53 0.62
N ILE A 27 19.39 -2.29 1.09
CA ILE A 27 19.62 -1.05 0.34
C ILE A 27 20.47 -0.15 1.24
N TYR A 28 21.62 0.32 0.75
CA TYR A 28 22.41 1.35 1.42
C TYR A 28 21.82 2.73 1.11
N VAL A 29 21.58 3.52 2.16
CA VAL A 29 21.16 4.93 2.01
C VAL A 29 22.30 5.79 1.44
N HIS A 30 23.51 5.59 1.96
CA HIS A 30 24.75 6.24 1.49
C HIS A 30 25.57 5.32 0.59
N ASP A 31 26.75 5.78 0.17
CA ASP A 31 27.64 4.95 -0.63
C ASP A 31 28.13 3.73 0.16
N PRO A 32 28.04 2.53 -0.43
CA PRO A 32 28.51 1.32 0.20
C PRO A 32 30.05 1.27 0.20
N PRO A 33 30.66 0.36 0.97
CA PRO A 33 32.09 0.07 0.85
C PRO A 33 32.48 -0.27 -0.59
N ALA A 34 33.74 0.01 -0.96
CA ALA A 34 34.24 -0.25 -2.31
C ALA A 34 34.02 -1.72 -2.72
N GLY A 35 33.44 -1.92 -3.91
CA GLY A 35 33.13 -3.25 -4.45
C GLY A 35 31.82 -3.87 -3.96
N ILE A 36 31.08 -3.21 -3.06
CA ILE A 36 29.75 -3.65 -2.63
C ILE A 36 28.69 -2.90 -3.43
N ALA A 37 27.70 -3.63 -3.95
CA ALA A 37 26.56 -3.02 -4.64
C ALA A 37 25.73 -2.18 -3.65
N LYS A 38 25.02 -1.16 -4.15
CA LYS A 38 24.16 -0.32 -3.29
C LYS A 38 22.93 -1.08 -2.78
N GLU A 39 22.47 -2.08 -3.51
CA GLU A 39 21.36 -2.94 -3.14
C GLU A 39 21.51 -4.32 -3.76
N ASN A 40 20.80 -5.30 -3.19
CA ASN A 40 20.63 -6.64 -3.77
C ASN A 40 19.15 -6.98 -4.04
N LEU A 41 18.35 -6.00 -4.43
CA LEU A 41 16.92 -6.18 -4.69
C LEU A 41 16.60 -6.11 -6.18
N ALA A 42 15.80 -7.06 -6.65
CA ALA A 42 15.04 -6.94 -7.89
C ALA A 42 13.61 -6.48 -7.57
N THR A 43 13.06 -5.62 -8.43
CA THR A 43 11.63 -5.30 -8.45
C THR A 43 10.93 -6.12 -9.52
N GLU A 44 9.87 -6.83 -9.14
CA GLU A 44 9.05 -7.64 -10.03
C GLU A 44 7.61 -7.10 -10.07
N ALA A 45 7.14 -6.78 -11.28
CA ALA A 45 5.81 -6.25 -11.51
C ALA A 45 4.83 -7.38 -11.86
N TYR A 46 3.74 -7.48 -11.10
CA TYR A 46 2.67 -8.46 -11.34
C TYR A 46 1.37 -7.72 -11.70
N PRO A 47 0.73 -8.03 -12.85
CA PRO A 47 -0.53 -7.41 -13.22
C PRO A 47 -1.64 -7.85 -12.27
N VAL A 48 -2.40 -6.89 -11.74
CA VAL A 48 -3.51 -7.12 -10.83
C VAL A 48 -4.72 -6.26 -11.19
N GLN A 49 -5.87 -6.65 -10.66
CA GLN A 49 -7.08 -5.84 -10.69
C GLN A 49 -7.39 -5.32 -9.29
N ILE A 50 -7.47 -3.99 -9.16
CA ILE A 50 -7.88 -3.30 -7.93
C ILE A 50 -9.36 -2.97 -8.07
N ASN A 51 -10.16 -3.32 -7.07
CA ASN A 51 -11.60 -3.06 -7.03
C ASN A 51 -11.94 -2.06 -5.93
N ASP A 52 -12.81 -1.10 -6.22
CA ASP A 52 -13.32 -0.16 -5.24
C ASP A 52 -14.22 -0.87 -4.21
N ALA A 53 -13.86 -0.73 -2.93
CA ALA A 53 -14.59 -1.38 -1.83
C ALA A 53 -15.82 -0.58 -1.36
N ARG A 54 -15.97 0.69 -1.79
CA ARG A 54 -17.05 1.56 -1.30
C ARG A 54 -18.42 1.07 -1.73
N GLY A 55 -19.36 1.03 -0.80
CA GLY A 55 -20.70 0.42 -0.98
C GLY A 55 -20.72 -1.11 -0.79
N HIS A 56 -19.57 -1.72 -0.48
CA HIS A 56 -19.41 -3.16 -0.24
C HIS A 56 -18.64 -3.48 1.04
N GLU A 57 -18.48 -2.51 1.94
CA GLU A 57 -17.61 -2.57 3.11
C GLU A 57 -17.95 -3.74 4.04
N SER A 58 -19.24 -4.09 4.17
CA SER A 58 -19.72 -5.19 5.01
C SER A 58 -19.27 -6.59 4.55
N ARG A 59 -18.73 -6.72 3.33
CA ARG A 59 -18.20 -8.00 2.82
C ARG A 59 -16.77 -8.29 3.28
N PHE A 60 -16.08 -7.29 3.82
CA PHE A 60 -14.70 -7.40 4.27
C PHE A 60 -14.68 -7.61 5.78
N THR A 61 -14.20 -8.79 6.20
CA THR A 61 -14.11 -9.17 7.61
C THR A 61 -12.70 -9.67 7.92
N LEU A 62 -12.32 -9.64 9.20
CA LEU A 62 -11.02 -10.15 9.62
C LEU A 62 -10.82 -11.62 9.22
N ASP A 63 -11.86 -12.44 9.36
CA ASP A 63 -11.78 -13.89 9.12
C ASP A 63 -11.74 -14.24 7.63
N THR A 64 -12.33 -13.41 6.75
CA THR A 64 -12.42 -13.70 5.31
C THR A 64 -11.34 -13.02 4.50
N THR A 65 -11.07 -11.75 4.79
CA THR A 65 -10.20 -10.89 3.97
C THR A 65 -8.98 -10.38 4.74
N GLY A 66 -8.87 -10.66 6.04
CA GLY A 66 -7.74 -10.23 6.87
C GLY A 66 -7.80 -8.75 7.27
N PHE A 67 -8.87 -8.04 6.92
CA PHE A 67 -9.12 -6.66 7.31
C PHE A 67 -10.63 -6.38 7.32
N GLN A 68 -11.04 -5.35 8.06
CA GLN A 68 -12.42 -4.90 8.16
C GLN A 68 -12.48 -3.37 8.20
N PHE A 69 -13.51 -2.78 7.60
CA PHE A 69 -13.81 -1.37 7.75
C PHE A 69 -14.50 -1.10 9.10
N THR A 70 -14.00 -0.11 9.83
CA THR A 70 -14.61 0.37 11.07
C THR A 70 -14.77 1.89 11.04
N THR A 71 -15.75 2.40 11.76
CA THR A 71 -15.93 3.84 11.96
C THR A 71 -15.55 4.15 13.40
N HIS A 72 -14.60 5.06 13.58
CA HIS A 72 -14.23 5.58 14.90
C HIS A 72 -14.37 7.10 14.90
N VAL A 73 -14.90 7.65 15.99
CA VAL A 73 -14.95 9.10 16.17
C VAL A 73 -13.54 9.54 16.52
N THR A 74 -12.89 10.28 15.62
CA THR A 74 -11.60 10.91 15.92
C THR A 74 -11.87 12.28 16.56
N PRO A 75 -11.17 12.64 17.65
CA PRO A 75 -11.32 13.95 18.30
C PRO A 75 -10.64 15.08 17.50
N GLU A 76 -9.73 14.74 16.60
CA GLU A 76 -9.00 15.67 15.75
C GLU A 76 -9.91 16.24 14.66
N THR A 77 -9.91 17.56 14.55
CA THR A 77 -10.61 18.30 13.50
C THR A 77 -9.60 19.03 12.61
N TRP A 78 -10.00 19.38 11.39
CA TRP A 78 -9.18 20.18 10.48
C TRP A 78 -8.65 21.48 11.12
N ALA A 79 -9.36 22.04 12.10
CA ALA A 79 -8.96 23.23 12.84
C ALA A 79 -7.68 23.02 13.70
N ASP A 80 -7.35 21.77 14.05
CA ASP A 80 -6.20 21.44 14.89
C ASP A 80 -4.88 21.41 14.10
N PHE A 81 -4.95 21.35 12.78
CA PHE A 81 -3.77 21.32 11.88
C PHE A 81 -3.33 22.72 11.40
N GLY A 82 -3.94 23.79 11.90
CA GLY A 82 -3.69 25.16 11.43
C GLY A 82 -3.28 26.12 12.54
N ARG A 83 -1.99 26.15 12.93
CA ARG A 83 -1.23 27.36 13.32
C ARG A 83 0.28 27.15 13.13
N SER A 84 0.86 27.85 12.17
CA SER A 84 2.22 28.41 12.26
C SER A 84 2.12 29.91 12.12
#